data_AF-A0A0D0BED4-F1
#
_entry.id   AF-A0A0D0BED4-F1
#
_cell.length_a   1.000
_cell.length_b   1.000
_cell.length_c   1.000
_cell.angle_alpha   90.00
_cell.angle_beta   90.00
_cell.angle_gamma   90.00
#
_symmetry.space_group_name_H-M   'P 1'
#
loop_
_entity.id
_entity.type
_entity.pdbx_description
1 polymer ?
#
loop_
_entity_poly.entity_id
_entity_poly.type
_entity_poly.pdbx_seq_one_letter_code
_entity_poly.pdbx_strand_id
1 'polypeptide(L)'
;FSCPGQTIVSEALMGANEDVKLTQYNCPGTSKREEGALIARQAASATINVCGNQCNTFCYTPSGGGPDPNDCHVIADAMRYESQHSGNSLLLLIQVSNFVLMNYSSCKVLFVNQNTQANETYCFTHWATVTDFIAPNCQSTQNAHGGQCNVADGTWFIQ
;
A
#
# COMPACT_ATOMS: atom_id res chain seq x y z
N PHE A 1 -3.91 6.51 9.46
CA PHE A 1 -5.12 5.89 8.87
C PHE A 1 -5.77 4.96 9.90
N SER A 2 -7.10 4.94 10.01
CA SER A 2 -7.83 4.03 10.90
C SER A 2 -8.98 3.41 10.11
N CYS A 3 -9.06 2.09 10.11
CA CYS A 3 -10.06 1.29 9.42
C CYS A 3 -10.76 0.34 10.41
N PRO A 4 -11.67 0.86 11.26
CA PRO A 4 -12.36 0.03 12.23
C PRO A 4 -13.25 -1.02 11.54
N GLY A 5 -13.20 -2.26 12.02
CA GLY A 5 -14.02 -3.36 11.46
C GLY A 5 -13.52 -3.89 10.12
N GLN A 6 -12.26 -3.64 9.75
CA GLN A 6 -11.65 -4.19 8.54
C GLN A 6 -11.82 -5.71 8.44
N THR A 7 -12.03 -6.18 7.21
CA THR A 7 -12.16 -7.61 6.90
C THR A 7 -11.12 -8.01 5.87
N ILE A 8 -10.59 -9.23 5.99
CA ILE A 8 -9.66 -9.78 5.03
C ILE A 8 -10.43 -10.18 3.78
N VAL A 9 -10.00 -9.68 2.63
CA VAL A 9 -10.53 -10.04 1.30
C VAL A 9 -9.75 -11.22 0.72
N SER A 10 -8.42 -11.14 0.81
CA SER A 10 -7.51 -12.18 0.33
C SER A 10 -6.18 -12.13 1.06
N GLU A 11 -5.48 -13.26 1.06
CA GLU A 11 -4.13 -13.43 1.58
C GLU A 11 -3.28 -14.22 0.59
N ALA A 12 -2.00 -13.87 0.51
CA ALA A 12 -1.00 -14.59 -0.28
C ALA A 12 0.37 -14.48 0.40
N LEU A 13 1.24 -15.43 0.09
CA LEU A 13 2.67 -15.33 0.35
C LEU A 13 3.37 -14.88 -0.93
N MET A 14 4.41 -14.06 -0.79
CA MET A 14 5.13 -13.44 -1.90
C MET A 14 6.63 -13.65 -1.77
N GLY A 15 7.31 -13.54 -2.91
CA GLY A 15 8.76 -13.56 -2.99
C GLY A 15 9.33 -14.97 -3.18
N ALA A 16 10.61 -15.03 -3.52
CA ALA A 16 11.28 -16.30 -3.86
C ALA A 16 11.22 -17.35 -2.74
N ASN A 17 11.16 -16.91 -1.48
CA ASN A 17 11.09 -17.78 -0.30
C ASN A 17 9.68 -17.87 0.29
N GLU A 18 8.68 -17.21 -0.32
CA GLU A 18 7.30 -17.14 0.18
C GLU A 18 7.20 -16.67 1.66
N ASP A 19 8.06 -15.74 2.07
CA ASP A 19 8.20 -15.27 3.44
C ASP A 19 7.48 -13.94 3.72
N VAL A 20 7.10 -13.21 2.67
CA VAL A 20 6.36 -11.95 2.78
C VAL A 20 4.87 -12.23 2.70
N LYS A 21 4.12 -11.89 3.76
CA LYS A 21 2.67 -12.02 3.77
C LYS A 21 2.02 -10.78 3.16
N LEU A 22 1.30 -10.96 2.05
CA LEU A 22 0.38 -9.97 1.49
C LEU A 22 -1.03 -10.22 1.99
N THR A 23 -1.71 -9.16 2.41
CA THR A 23 -3.11 -9.22 2.82
C THR A 23 -3.85 -8.03 2.23
N GLN A 24 -4.93 -8.32 1.50
CA GLN A 24 -5.86 -7.31 1.05
C GLN A 24 -7.00 -7.20 2.06
N TYR A 25 -7.27 -5.98 2.49
CA TYR A 25 -8.33 -5.66 3.43
C TYR A 25 -9.40 -4.80 2.75
N ASN A 26 -10.64 -5.01 3.18
CA ASN A 26 -11.76 -4.14 2.91
C ASN A 26 -12.14 -3.39 4.18
N CYS A 27 -12.21 -2.05 4.08
CA CYS A 27 -12.76 -1.21 5.13
C CYS A 27 -14.26 -1.08 4.93
N PRO A 28 -15.09 -1.57 5.87
CA PRO A 28 -16.50 -1.25 5.84
C PRO A 28 -16.63 0.26 5.97
N GLY A 29 -17.09 0.91 4.90
CA GLY A 29 -17.33 2.35 4.95
C GLY A 29 -18.30 2.67 6.08
N THR A 30 -18.05 3.76 6.81
CA THR A 30 -19.14 4.55 7.39
C THR A 30 -19.96 5.12 6.23
N SER A 31 -20.68 4.25 5.53
CA SER A 31 -21.49 4.66 4.41
C SER A 31 -22.63 5.49 5.00
N LYS A 32 -22.63 6.80 4.73
CA LYS A 32 -23.91 7.47 4.46
C LYS A 32 -24.49 6.83 3.20
N ARG A 33 -24.95 5.58 3.33
CA ARG A 33 -25.57 4.81 2.28
C ARG A 33 -27.02 5.23 2.26
N GLU A 34 -27.34 6.11 1.32
CA GLU A 34 -28.62 6.03 0.62
C GLU A 34 -28.55 6.59 -0.81
N GLU A 35 -27.48 7.31 -1.20
CA GLU A 35 -27.39 7.88 -2.56
C GLU A 35 -26.25 7.33 -3.45
N GLY A 36 -25.28 6.59 -2.89
CA GLY A 36 -24.04 6.20 -3.59
C GLY A 36 -24.00 4.80 -4.23
N ALA A 37 -25.07 4.00 -4.14
CA ALA A 37 -25.04 2.60 -4.57
C ALA A 37 -24.93 2.43 -6.11
N LEU A 38 -25.37 3.43 -6.89
CA LEU A 38 -25.23 3.45 -8.35
C LEU A 38 -23.84 3.97 -8.78
N ILE A 39 -23.32 4.98 -8.08
CA ILE A 39 -21.96 5.51 -8.31
C ILE A 39 -20.91 4.44 -7.98
N ALA A 40 -21.05 3.69 -6.89
CA ALA A 40 -20.13 2.60 -6.56
C ALA A 40 -20.14 1.46 -7.61
N ARG A 41 -21.29 1.20 -8.25
CA ARG A 41 -21.38 0.22 -9.35
C ARG A 41 -20.77 0.74 -10.66
N GLN A 42 -20.78 2.06 -10.90
CA GLN A 42 -20.15 2.68 -12.07
C GLN A 42 -18.65 2.95 -11.87
N ALA A 43 -18.22 3.33 -10.66
CA ALA A 43 -16.83 3.49 -10.24
C ALA A 43 -16.01 2.19 -10.36
N ALA A 44 -16.66 1.04 -10.14
CA ALA A 44 -16.05 -0.27 -10.36
C ALA A 44 -15.60 -0.52 -11.81
N SER A 45 -16.03 0.30 -12.79
CA SER A 45 -15.63 0.17 -14.20
C SER A 45 -14.39 1.00 -14.55
N ALA A 46 -14.04 2.03 -13.78
CA ALA A 46 -12.84 2.84 -14.02
C ALA A 46 -11.70 2.38 -13.10
N THR A 47 -10.71 1.72 -13.69
CA THR A 47 -9.44 1.39 -13.00
C THR A 47 -8.38 2.36 -13.49
N ILE A 48 -7.81 3.14 -12.57
CA ILE A 48 -6.74 4.10 -12.87
C ILE A 48 -5.40 3.45 -12.54
N ASN A 49 -4.52 3.41 -13.52
CA ASN A 49 -3.14 3.02 -13.33
C ASN A 49 -2.34 4.23 -12.81
N VAL A 50 -1.82 4.12 -11.59
CA VAL A 50 -1.03 5.15 -10.90
C VAL A 50 0.45 4.74 -10.74
N CYS A 51 0.90 3.72 -11.48
CA CYS A 51 2.30 3.30 -11.50
C CYS A 51 3.26 4.44 -11.86
N GLY A 52 4.29 4.63 -11.05
CA GLY A 52 5.33 5.64 -11.33
C GLY A 52 4.89 7.08 -11.08
N ASN A 53 3.65 7.31 -10.63
CA ASN A 53 3.23 8.62 -10.18
C ASN A 53 4.12 9.08 -9.01
N GLN A 54 4.52 10.34 -9.07
CA GLN A 54 5.31 10.96 -8.01
C GLN A 54 4.46 11.15 -6.75
N CYS A 55 5.09 10.94 -5.61
CA CYS A 55 4.50 11.20 -4.30
C CYS A 55 5.51 11.92 -3.41
N ASN A 56 4.99 12.70 -2.47
CA ASN A 56 5.78 13.44 -1.50
C ASN A 56 6.05 12.56 -0.30
N THR A 57 7.33 12.45 0.09
CA THR A 57 7.74 11.69 1.27
C THR A 57 7.58 12.51 2.54
N PHE A 58 6.95 11.92 3.56
CA PHE A 58 6.82 12.48 4.89
C PHE A 58 7.30 11.46 5.91
N CYS A 59 8.31 11.80 6.72
CA CYS A 59 8.77 10.95 7.82
C CYS A 59 8.00 11.28 9.10
N TYR A 60 7.61 10.27 9.86
CA TYR A 60 6.93 10.44 11.14
C TYR A 60 7.96 10.70 12.24
N THR A 61 7.92 11.89 12.82
CA THR A 61 8.80 12.33 13.91
C THR A 61 8.01 12.53 15.20
N PRO A 62 8.65 12.46 16.39
CA PRO A 62 10.06 12.15 16.65
C PRO A 62 10.38 10.66 16.47
N SER A 63 11.63 10.25 16.68
CA SER A 63 11.96 8.82 16.79
C SER A 63 11.21 8.18 17.97
N GLY A 64 10.79 6.93 17.80
CA GLY A 64 9.98 6.20 18.79
C GLY A 64 10.05 4.68 18.63
N GLY A 65 11.12 4.17 18.03
CA GLY A 65 11.16 2.85 17.41
C GLY A 65 11.00 2.97 15.90
N GLY A 66 10.87 1.85 15.19
CA GLY A 66 10.74 1.80 13.73
C GLY A 66 11.13 0.41 13.23
N PRO A 67 10.67 0.01 12.04
CA PRO A 67 11.09 -1.27 11.47
C PRO A 67 12.59 -1.26 11.16
N ASP A 68 13.22 -2.43 11.17
CA ASP A 68 14.55 -2.60 10.58
C ASP A 68 14.44 -2.34 9.08
N PRO A 69 15.21 -1.40 8.49
CA PRO A 69 15.18 -1.16 7.06
C PRO A 69 15.50 -2.41 6.22
N ASN A 70 16.28 -3.35 6.74
CA ASN A 70 16.58 -4.61 6.05
C ASN A 70 15.34 -5.52 5.96
N ASP A 71 14.46 -5.50 6.97
CA ASP A 71 13.19 -6.23 6.91
C ASP A 71 12.28 -5.63 5.83
N CYS A 72 12.29 -4.30 5.66
CA CYS A 72 11.56 -3.65 4.58
C CYS A 72 12.16 -3.94 3.20
N HIS A 73 13.48 -4.11 3.13
CA HIS A 73 14.17 -4.50 1.90
C HIS A 73 13.73 -5.90 1.42
N VAL A 74 13.51 -6.84 2.34
CA VAL A 74 12.95 -8.17 2.00
C VAL A 74 11.58 -8.04 1.34
N ILE A 75 10.71 -7.16 1.87
CA ILE A 75 9.40 -6.88 1.26
C ILE A 75 9.56 -6.27 -0.15
N ALA A 76 10.48 -5.32 -0.32
CA ALA A 76 10.76 -4.71 -1.62
C ALA A 76 11.29 -5.73 -2.64
N ASP A 77 12.15 -6.65 -2.22
CA ASP A 77 12.67 -7.71 -3.07
C ASP A 77 11.59 -8.75 -3.44
N ALA A 78 10.69 -9.10 -2.51
CA ALA A 78 9.54 -9.93 -2.81
C ALA A 78 8.63 -9.28 -3.88
N MET A 79 8.37 -7.97 -3.76
CA MET A 79 7.65 -7.21 -4.79
C MET A 79 8.35 -7.25 -6.15
N ARG A 80 9.68 -7.07 -6.20
CA ARG A 80 10.46 -7.18 -7.44
C ARG A 80 10.41 -8.58 -8.03
N TYR A 81 10.53 -9.61 -7.19
CA TYR A 81 10.44 -11.00 -7.60
C TYR A 81 9.09 -11.28 -8.27
N GLU A 82 7.98 -10.90 -7.62
CA GLU A 82 6.64 -11.08 -8.18
C GLU A 82 6.45 -10.35 -9.51
N SER A 83 7.00 -9.14 -9.65
CA SER A 83 6.91 -8.38 -10.91
C SER A 83 7.55 -9.10 -12.11
N GLN A 84 8.55 -9.95 -11.86
CA GLN A 84 9.28 -10.71 -12.88
C GLN A 84 8.62 -12.05 -13.20
N HIS A 85 7.99 -12.70 -12.21
CA HIS A 85 7.48 -14.07 -12.32
C HIS A 85 5.98 -14.15 -12.60
N SER A 86 5.21 -13.25 -12.00
CA SER A 86 3.75 -13.20 -12.10
C SER A 86 3.26 -12.11 -13.08
N GLY A 87 4.22 -11.43 -13.74
CA GLY A 87 4.01 -10.19 -14.47
C GLY A 87 3.78 -9.01 -13.53
N ASN A 88 3.96 -7.78 -14.01
CA ASN A 88 3.73 -6.53 -13.25
C ASN A 88 2.23 -6.28 -12.94
N SER A 89 1.43 -7.34 -12.96
CA SER A 89 -0.01 -7.42 -13.19
C SER A 89 -0.80 -7.95 -12.00
N LEU A 90 -0.18 -8.13 -10.84
CA LEU A 90 -0.88 -7.85 -9.59
C LEU A 90 -1.00 -6.33 -9.45
N LEU A 91 -1.73 -5.76 -10.40
CA LEU A 91 -2.53 -4.57 -10.23
C LEU A 91 -3.40 -4.92 -9.04
N LEU A 92 -2.95 -4.57 -7.83
CA LEU A 92 -3.82 -4.67 -6.68
C LEU A 92 -4.96 -3.74 -7.04
N LEU A 93 -6.07 -4.32 -7.50
CA LEU A 93 -7.28 -3.59 -7.71
C LEU A 93 -7.74 -3.24 -6.31
N ILE A 94 -7.25 -2.11 -5.83
CA ILE A 94 -7.60 -1.66 -4.50
C ILE A 94 -8.92 -0.95 -4.74
N GLN A 95 -9.99 -1.67 -4.44
CA GLN A 95 -11.33 -1.13 -4.55
C GLN A 95 -11.44 0.09 -3.65
N VAL A 96 -12.42 0.95 -3.96
CA VAL A 96 -12.77 2.08 -3.08
C VAL A 96 -12.91 1.58 -1.64
N SER A 97 -12.18 2.18 -0.69
CA SER A 97 -12.13 1.78 0.72
C SER A 97 -11.37 0.48 1.04
N ASN A 98 -10.59 -0.08 0.12
CA ASN A 98 -9.68 -1.18 0.42
C ASN A 98 -8.25 -0.67 0.68
N PHE A 99 -7.45 -1.50 1.32
CA PHE A 99 -6.01 -1.31 1.39
C PHE A 99 -5.29 -2.65 1.30
N VAL A 100 -4.00 -2.60 0.97
CA VAL A 100 -3.14 -3.78 0.93
C VAL A 100 -2.02 -3.57 1.93
N LEU A 101 -1.71 -4.62 2.68
CA LEU A 101 -0.64 -4.67 3.65
C LEU A 101 0.29 -5.82 3.30
N MET A 102 1.58 -5.53 3.19
CA MET A 102 2.64 -6.52 3.22
C MET A 102 3.34 -6.46 4.58
N ASN A 103 3.67 -7.62 5.12
CA ASN A 103 4.32 -7.73 6.41
C ASN A 103 5.42 -8.79 6.39
N TYR A 104 6.58 -8.43 6.92
CA TYR A 104 7.71 -9.32 7.15
C TYR A 104 8.46 -8.86 8.40
N SER A 105 8.64 -9.78 9.37
CA SER A 105 9.36 -9.51 10.63
C SER A 105 8.90 -8.20 11.29
N SER A 106 9.76 -7.17 11.37
CA SER A 106 9.45 -5.87 11.96
C SER A 106 8.78 -4.88 11.01
N CYS A 107 8.86 -5.13 9.69
CA CYS A 107 8.39 -4.20 8.67
C CYS A 107 6.95 -4.47 8.21
N LYS A 108 6.21 -3.38 8.06
CA LYS A 108 4.87 -3.32 7.47
C LYS A 108 4.88 -2.25 6.41
N VAL A 109 4.40 -2.61 5.23
CA VAL A 109 4.27 -1.69 4.10
C VAL A 109 2.85 -1.78 3.60
N LEU A 110 2.19 -0.64 3.46
CA LEU A 110 0.79 -0.57 3.11
C LEU A 110 0.53 0.40 1.96
N PHE A 111 -0.41 0.04 1.10
CA PHE A 111 -0.96 0.92 0.07
C PHE A 111 -2.43 1.12 0.37
N VAL A 112 -2.87 2.37 0.42
CA VAL A 112 -4.27 2.71 0.69
C VAL A 112 -4.84 3.48 -0.50
N ASN A 113 -5.93 2.97 -1.06
CA ASN A 113 -6.73 3.71 -2.03
C ASN A 113 -7.77 4.58 -1.30
N GLN A 114 -7.58 5.89 -1.35
CA GLN A 114 -8.50 6.90 -0.80
C GLN A 114 -9.45 7.47 -1.87
N ASN A 115 -9.27 7.08 -3.13
CA ASN A 115 -10.14 7.45 -4.23
C ASN A 115 -11.53 6.85 -4.01
N THR A 116 -12.54 7.71 -3.93
CA THR A 116 -13.93 7.30 -3.74
C THR A 116 -14.66 7.02 -5.05
N GLN A 117 -14.03 7.31 -6.18
CA GLN A 117 -14.65 7.35 -7.50
C GLN A 117 -14.07 6.33 -8.48
N ALA A 118 -12.88 5.78 -8.20
CA ALA A 118 -12.23 4.81 -9.06
C ALA A 118 -11.44 3.79 -8.25
N ASN A 119 -11.28 2.60 -8.83
CA ASN A 119 -10.30 1.65 -8.34
C ASN A 119 -8.92 2.08 -8.81
N GLU A 120 -7.90 1.82 -7.99
CA GLU A 120 -6.53 2.17 -8.33
C GLU A 120 -5.68 0.93 -8.47
N THR A 121 -4.58 1.12 -9.19
CA THR A 121 -3.66 0.07 -9.57
C THR A 121 -2.25 0.64 -9.52
N TYR A 122 -1.38 -0.01 -8.76
CA TYR A 122 -0.01 0.41 -8.57
C TYR A 122 0.95 -0.76 -8.81
N CYS A 123 2.14 -0.46 -9.34
CA CYS A 123 3.10 -1.46 -9.78
C CYS A 123 4.02 -1.87 -8.63
N PHE A 124 4.25 -3.16 -8.47
CA PHE A 124 5.18 -3.67 -7.46
C PHE A 124 6.60 -3.12 -7.62
N THR A 125 7.11 -2.93 -8.83
CA THR A 125 8.45 -2.36 -9.05
C THR A 125 8.59 -0.94 -8.48
N HIS A 126 7.57 -0.10 -8.68
CA HIS A 126 7.56 1.25 -8.13
C HIS A 126 7.30 1.24 -6.62
N TRP A 127 6.44 0.34 -6.13
CA TRP A 127 6.18 0.23 -4.71
C TRP A 127 7.42 -0.26 -3.95
N ALA A 128 8.15 -1.22 -4.50
CA ALA A 128 9.45 -1.66 -3.98
C ALA A 128 10.44 -0.48 -3.92
N THR A 129 10.46 0.37 -4.95
CA THR A 129 11.33 1.55 -5.00
C THR A 129 10.97 2.58 -3.93
N VAL A 130 9.68 2.85 -3.71
CA VAL A 130 9.22 3.73 -2.62
C VAL A 130 9.58 3.14 -1.26
N THR A 131 9.37 1.83 -1.08
CA THR A 131 9.69 1.11 0.16
C THR A 131 11.17 1.23 0.51
N ASP A 132 12.05 0.91 -0.45
CA ASP A 132 13.50 1.01 -0.28
C ASP A 132 14.00 2.44 -0.13
N PHE A 133 13.22 3.43 -0.56
CA PHE A 133 13.53 4.82 -0.30
C PHE A 133 13.12 5.25 1.11
N ILE A 134 11.88 4.96 1.51
CA ILE A 134 11.34 5.42 2.81
C ILE A 134 12.04 4.75 3.97
N ALA A 135 12.21 3.42 3.93
CA ALA A 135 12.71 2.66 5.07
C ALA A 135 14.06 3.18 5.63
N PRO A 136 15.11 3.39 4.81
CA PRO A 136 16.38 3.89 5.32
C PRO A 136 16.42 5.41 5.53
N ASN A 137 15.49 6.19 4.96
CA ASN A 137 15.47 7.66 5.07
C ASN A 137 14.48 8.18 6.12
N CYS A 138 13.56 7.35 6.60
CA CYS A 138 12.58 7.66 7.64
C CYS A 138 12.69 6.70 8.84
N GLN A 139 13.91 6.30 9.21
CA GLN A 139 14.18 5.45 10.37
C GLN A 139 14.69 6.27 11.57
N SER A 140 15.03 5.57 12.65
CA SER A 140 15.50 6.15 13.92
C SER A 140 16.72 7.05 13.75
N THR A 141 17.64 6.71 12.84
CA THR A 141 18.84 7.51 12.55
C THR A 141 18.53 8.88 11.91
N GLN A 142 17.33 9.07 11.36
CA GLN A 142 16.81 10.36 10.88
C GLN A 142 15.81 11.00 11.86
N ASN A 143 15.80 10.56 13.13
CA ASN A 143 14.83 10.98 14.14
C ASN A 143 13.37 10.70 13.72
N ALA A 144 13.14 9.59 13.02
CA ALA A 144 11.84 9.15 12.56
C ALA A 144 11.53 7.70 12.99
N HIS A 145 10.28 7.26 12.81
CA HIS A 145 9.82 5.91 13.16
C HIS A 145 9.02 5.23 12.04
N GLY A 146 9.31 5.59 10.80
CA GLY A 146 8.56 5.25 9.60
C GLY A 146 8.22 6.49 8.78
N GLY A 147 7.61 6.30 7.62
CA GLY A 147 7.20 7.41 6.76
C GLY A 147 6.04 7.03 5.86
N GLN A 148 5.67 7.95 5.00
CA GLN A 148 4.64 7.77 3.98
C GLN A 148 5.00 8.52 2.70
N CYS A 149 4.54 8.01 1.56
CA CYS A 149 4.54 8.68 0.28
C CYS A 149 3.10 9.03 -0.10
N ASN A 150 2.75 10.31 -0.11
CA ASN A 150 1.41 10.77 -0.48
C ASN A 150 1.42 11.38 -1.86
N VAL A 151 0.49 10.95 -2.72
CA VAL A 151 0.28 11.62 -4.01
C VAL A 151 -0.28 13.04 -3.81
N ALA A 152 0.00 13.93 -4.75
CA ALA A 152 -0.37 15.34 -4.64
C ALA A 152 -1.88 15.59 -4.55
N ASP A 153 -2.70 14.77 -5.20
CA ASP A 153 -4.16 14.88 -5.20
C ASP A 153 -4.84 14.14 -4.03
N GLY A 154 -4.06 13.46 -3.18
CA GLY A 154 -4.56 12.75 -2.00
C GLY A 154 -5.40 11.52 -2.31
N THR A 155 -5.33 10.98 -3.53
CA THR A 155 -6.11 9.80 -3.93
C THR A 155 -5.54 8.48 -3.41
N TRP A 156 -4.25 8.42 -3.12
CA TRP A 156 -3.59 7.28 -2.50
C TRP A 156 -2.35 7.66 -1.70
N PHE A 157 -1.91 6.73 -0.85
CA PHE A 157 -0.60 6.81 -0.23
C PHE A 157 0.00 5.42 0.02
N ILE A 158 1.32 5.41 0.16
CA ILE A 158 2.11 4.27 0.64
C ILE A 158 2.68 4.64 2.01
N GLN A 159 2.70 3.71 2.97
CA GLN A 159 3.33 3.90 4.29
C GLN A 159 4.07 2.64 4.73
#